data_AF-A0A2Z5UE74-F1
#
_entry.id   AF-A0A2Z5UE74-F1
#
_cell.length_a   1.000
_cell.length_b   1.000
_cell.length_c   1.000
_cell.angle_alpha   90.00
_cell.angle_beta   90.00
_cell.angle_gamma   90.00
#
_symmetry.space_group_name_H-M   'P 1'
#
loop_
_entity.id
_entity.type
_entity.pdbx_description
1 polymer ?
#
loop_
_entity_poly.entity_id
_entity_poly.type
_entity_poly.pdbx_seq_one_letter_code
_entity_poly.pdbx_strand_id
1 'polypeptide(L)'
;MSKFKAMLLAGTFALAPLTAAAQEAPVAEVVAADEQGDASSEAYAADAKAKMQKEMDQAIALVEKMFDTSSLPPIDPARLTLAQQTMGALIPVGSLEKMIDNMYGKMLKTVLGELGGQSDLMLSIKTGVESEQIAKLDEPTRAKIADIFDPHRKEREDQIMRVLRPLISEALADMERPMRDGMAKAYARKFSTPQLADLNTFLATPTGNIYASEWMALQADPEVMVAVMKALPPLITKFMDRGPQIEKDMKELPKEKQLADFSDKELASLAKLMKVDVQVLKDQRDMWKTEAMEATEAADAVAASADDYAVDANTDYAAEAIAAAKAAEDAAGADDPAYDRSNWSDADLKRVEALDEAADSAVAAASDAKFEAIENARRKLPD
;
A
#
# COMPACT_ATOMS: atom_id res chain seq x y z
N MET A 1 24.67 -15.78 9.58
CA MET A 1 23.73 -14.90 8.85
C MET A 1 24.06 -13.44 9.14
N SER A 2 24.17 -12.59 8.10
CA SER A 2 24.60 -11.19 8.23
C SER A 2 23.50 -10.32 8.83
N LYS A 3 23.87 -9.38 9.70
CA LYS A 3 23.00 -8.44 10.45
C LYS A 3 22.09 -7.57 9.55
N PHE A 4 22.25 -7.65 8.23
CA PHE A 4 21.39 -6.98 7.27
C PHE A 4 20.02 -7.63 7.08
N LYS A 5 19.89 -8.96 7.28
CA LYS A 5 18.56 -9.62 7.29
C LYS A 5 17.72 -9.25 8.52
N ALA A 6 18.35 -8.91 9.65
CA ALA A 6 17.64 -8.47 10.85
C ALA A 6 17.04 -7.05 10.73
N MET A 7 17.58 -6.21 9.84
CA MET A 7 17.07 -4.85 9.63
C MET A 7 15.86 -4.81 8.67
N LEU A 8 15.75 -5.81 7.77
CA LEU A 8 14.56 -5.99 6.93
C LEU A 8 13.42 -6.74 7.64
N LEU A 9 13.72 -7.46 8.73
CA LEU A 9 12.72 -8.07 9.62
C LEU A 9 12.23 -7.16 10.77
N ALA A 10 12.82 -5.98 10.94
CA ALA A 10 12.31 -4.95 11.85
C ALA A 10 11.14 -4.14 11.24
N GLY A 11 10.76 -4.43 9.99
CA GLY A 11 9.56 -3.89 9.35
C GLY A 11 8.28 -4.70 9.59
N THR A 12 8.33 -5.75 10.43
CA THR A 12 7.19 -6.62 10.72
C THR A 12 7.05 -6.86 12.23
N PHE A 13 6.45 -5.90 12.93
CA PHE A 13 5.76 -6.08 14.21
C PHE A 13 4.37 -5.44 14.02
N ALA A 14 3.21 -6.03 14.33
CA ALA A 14 2.89 -7.34 14.88
C ALA A 14 1.40 -7.60 14.58
N LEU A 15 1.06 -8.79 14.08
CA LEU A 15 -0.29 -9.35 14.16
C LEU A 15 -0.16 -10.75 14.75
N ALA A 16 -0.30 -10.83 16.09
CA ALA A 16 -0.83 -11.95 16.88
C ALA A 16 -0.44 -11.77 18.37
N PRO A 17 -1.11 -12.42 19.33
CA PRO A 17 -2.51 -12.22 19.73
C PRO A 17 -2.58 -11.85 21.23
N LEU A 18 -3.33 -10.81 21.60
CA LEU A 18 -3.58 -10.48 23.01
C LEU A 18 -4.81 -11.26 23.52
N THR A 19 -4.58 -12.27 24.36
CA THR A 19 -5.57 -12.71 25.36
C THR A 19 -5.04 -12.40 26.76
N ALA A 20 -5.74 -11.46 27.42
CA ALA A 20 -5.88 -11.16 28.87
C ALA A 20 -4.60 -10.89 29.70
N ALA A 21 -4.53 -9.91 30.60
CA ALA A 21 -5.55 -9.27 31.42
C ALA A 21 -5.15 -7.81 31.76
N ALA A 22 -6.16 -7.06 32.19
CA ALA A 22 -6.20 -5.61 32.35
C ALA A 22 -5.16 -5.01 33.33
N GLN A 23 -4.42 -4.01 32.87
CA GLN A 23 -4.16 -2.78 33.62
C GLN A 23 -3.75 -1.65 32.68
N GLU A 24 -4.42 -0.51 32.83
CA GLU A 24 -4.43 0.65 31.93
C GLU A 24 -3.04 1.23 31.65
N ALA A 25 -2.67 1.31 30.37
CA ALA A 25 -1.63 2.18 29.85
C ALA A 25 -2.27 3.47 29.28
N PRO A 26 -1.59 4.62 29.38
CA PRO A 26 -2.18 5.92 29.07
C PRO A 26 -2.33 6.13 27.56
N VAL A 27 -3.59 6.33 27.15
CA VAL A 27 -4.06 7.19 26.07
C VAL A 27 -3.09 7.34 24.89
N ALA A 28 -3.04 6.31 24.04
CA ALA A 28 -2.97 6.58 22.61
C ALA A 28 -4.16 7.48 22.25
N GLU A 29 -3.95 8.44 21.36
CA GLU A 29 -4.94 9.38 20.84
C GLU A 29 -6.10 8.62 20.17
N VAL A 30 -6.97 8.07 20.99
CA VAL A 30 -8.33 7.72 20.67
C VAL A 30 -8.95 9.05 20.28
N VAL A 31 -9.41 9.16 19.04
CA VAL A 31 -10.45 10.11 18.68
C VAL A 31 -11.55 9.88 19.70
N ALA A 32 -11.60 10.74 20.72
CA ALA A 32 -12.55 10.63 21.81
C ALA A 32 -13.93 10.64 21.16
N ALA A 33 -14.55 9.46 21.11
CA ALA A 33 -15.99 9.37 21.11
C ALA A 33 -16.43 9.86 22.48
N ASP A 34 -16.51 11.19 22.64
CA ASP A 34 -17.26 11.78 23.74
C ASP A 34 -18.71 11.36 23.55
N GLU A 35 -19.15 10.44 24.40
CA GLU A 35 -20.54 10.04 24.49
C GLU A 35 -21.39 11.19 25.04
N GLN A 36 -22.52 11.39 24.36
CA GLN A 36 -23.74 12.08 24.81
C GLN A 36 -23.77 13.60 24.68
N GLY A 37 -23.89 14.03 23.43
CA GLY A 37 -24.81 15.09 23.06
C GLY A 37 -25.39 14.77 21.70
N ASP A 38 -26.72 14.75 21.57
CA ASP A 38 -27.43 14.69 20.29
C ASP A 38 -27.12 15.95 19.45
N ALA A 39 -25.91 15.98 18.87
CA ALA A 39 -25.35 17.07 18.08
C ALA A 39 -25.33 16.66 16.60
N SER A 40 -26.53 16.63 16.04
CA SER A 40 -26.91 16.68 14.62
C SER A 40 -25.76 16.66 13.59
N SER A 41 -25.84 15.68 12.71
CA SER A 41 -25.06 15.38 11.50
C SER A 41 -24.63 16.53 10.57
N GLU A 42 -25.12 17.76 10.75
CA GLU A 42 -24.78 18.90 9.91
C GLU A 42 -23.61 19.73 10.46
N ALA A 43 -23.53 19.93 11.78
CA ALA A 43 -22.49 20.75 12.39
C ALA A 43 -21.11 20.06 12.32
N TYR A 44 -21.08 18.75 12.58
CA TYR A 44 -19.87 17.94 12.43
C TYR A 44 -19.43 17.83 10.96
N ALA A 45 -20.38 17.66 10.03
CA ALA A 45 -20.06 17.64 8.60
C ALA A 45 -19.53 18.99 8.11
N ALA A 46 -20.07 20.10 8.62
CA ALA A 46 -19.61 21.45 8.31
C ALA A 46 -18.17 21.69 8.83
N ASP A 47 -17.88 21.27 10.06
CA ASP A 47 -16.54 21.38 10.65
C ASP A 47 -15.52 20.51 9.90
N ALA A 48 -15.86 19.25 9.62
CA ALA A 48 -15.03 18.35 8.81
C ALA A 48 -14.76 18.92 7.41
N LYS A 49 -15.78 19.49 6.75
CA LYS A 49 -15.62 20.17 5.45
C LYS A 49 -14.70 21.39 5.56
N ALA A 50 -14.84 22.20 6.61
CA ALA A 50 -14.01 23.38 6.82
C ALA A 50 -12.54 22.99 7.05
N LYS A 51 -12.29 21.94 7.84
CA LYS A 51 -10.94 21.39 8.05
C LYS A 51 -10.33 20.89 6.74
N MET A 52 -11.08 20.07 5.99
CA MET A 52 -10.64 19.54 4.69
C MET A 52 -10.34 20.66 3.69
N GLN A 53 -11.18 21.71 3.65
CA GLN A 53 -10.96 22.87 2.78
C GLN A 53 -9.65 23.58 3.15
N LYS A 54 -9.39 23.81 4.43
CA LYS A 54 -8.16 24.45 4.89
C LYS A 54 -6.91 23.64 4.52
N GLU A 55 -6.96 22.32 4.69
CA GLU A 55 -5.87 21.42 4.29
C GLU A 55 -5.67 21.43 2.77
N MET A 56 -6.77 21.43 2.00
CA MET A 56 -6.73 21.54 0.54
C MET A 56 -6.12 22.88 0.09
N ASP A 57 -6.51 23.99 0.70
CA ASP A 57 -5.96 25.32 0.38
C ASP A 57 -4.45 25.39 0.68
N GLN A 58 -4.00 24.76 1.76
CA GLN A 58 -2.57 24.64 2.08
C GLN A 58 -1.82 23.77 1.06
N ALA A 59 -2.42 22.65 0.63
CA ALA A 59 -1.86 21.80 -0.42
C ALA A 59 -1.78 22.54 -1.76
N ILE A 60 -2.82 23.30 -2.13
CA ILE A 60 -2.83 24.14 -3.34
C ILE A 60 -1.71 25.18 -3.25
N ALA A 61 -1.58 25.89 -2.13
CA ALA A 61 -0.51 26.88 -1.95
C ALA A 61 0.89 26.26 -2.06
N LEU A 62 1.08 25.03 -1.58
CA LEU A 62 2.32 24.29 -1.74
C LEU A 62 2.59 23.94 -3.21
N VAL A 63 1.58 23.44 -3.92
CA VAL A 63 1.67 23.11 -5.36
C VAL A 63 1.95 24.37 -6.18
N GLU A 64 1.26 25.47 -5.94
CA GLU A 64 1.49 26.76 -6.61
C GLU A 64 2.92 27.26 -6.39
N LYS A 65 3.47 27.08 -5.18
CA LYS A 65 4.86 27.40 -4.88
C LYS A 65 5.85 26.48 -5.59
N MET A 66 5.56 25.18 -5.67
CA MET A 66 6.43 24.21 -6.35
C MET A 66 6.42 24.40 -7.88
N PHE A 67 5.27 24.79 -8.44
CA PHE A 67 5.04 24.96 -9.86
C PHE A 67 4.83 26.44 -10.24
N ASP A 68 5.59 27.35 -9.61
CA ASP A 68 5.46 28.78 -9.88
C ASP A 68 5.69 29.08 -11.37
N THR A 69 4.64 29.57 -12.02
CA THR A 69 4.64 29.89 -13.45
C THR A 69 4.92 31.36 -13.74
N SER A 70 5.14 32.19 -12.72
CA SER A 70 5.37 33.64 -12.84
C SER A 70 6.63 33.97 -13.67
N SER A 71 7.63 33.10 -13.65
CA SER A 71 8.88 33.23 -14.40
C SER A 71 8.78 32.77 -15.86
N LEU A 72 7.65 32.18 -16.27
CA LEU A 72 7.50 31.67 -17.63
C LEU A 72 7.39 32.82 -18.64
N PRO A 73 7.93 32.64 -19.86
CA PRO A 73 7.81 33.64 -20.91
C PRO A 73 6.35 34.05 -21.18
N PRO A 74 6.10 35.33 -21.53
CA PRO A 74 4.78 35.79 -21.91
C PRO A 74 4.30 35.05 -23.17
N ILE A 75 2.99 34.81 -23.22
CA ILE A 75 2.36 34.13 -24.35
C ILE A 75 1.74 35.17 -25.28
N ASP A 76 2.03 35.04 -26.58
CA ASP A 76 1.34 35.79 -27.62
C ASP A 76 -0.16 35.40 -27.66
N PRO A 77 -1.10 36.35 -27.50
CA PRO A 77 -2.54 36.07 -27.50
C PRO A 77 -3.02 35.31 -28.75
N ALA A 78 -2.51 35.63 -29.94
CA ALA A 78 -2.93 34.95 -31.18
C ALA A 78 -2.54 33.47 -31.18
N ARG A 79 -1.35 33.19 -30.61
CA ARG A 79 -0.84 31.83 -30.44
C ARG A 79 -1.61 31.07 -29.38
N LEU A 80 -2.00 31.74 -28.29
CA LEU A 80 -2.85 31.14 -27.27
C LEU A 80 -4.19 30.69 -27.84
N THR A 81 -4.83 31.50 -28.68
CA THR A 81 -6.09 31.13 -29.35
C THR A 81 -5.95 29.87 -30.18
N LEU A 82 -4.87 29.74 -30.97
CA LEU A 82 -4.63 28.53 -31.76
C LEU A 82 -4.37 27.30 -30.88
N ALA A 83 -3.63 27.46 -29.78
CA ALA A 83 -3.39 26.37 -28.84
C ALA A 83 -4.66 25.95 -28.08
N GLN A 84 -5.55 26.90 -27.76
CA GLN A 84 -6.87 26.59 -27.19
C GLN A 84 -7.72 25.79 -28.17
N GLN A 85 -7.68 26.12 -29.46
CA GLN A 85 -8.32 25.31 -30.50
C GLN A 85 -7.74 23.90 -30.56
N THR A 86 -6.41 23.77 -30.55
CA THR A 86 -5.73 22.45 -30.55
C THR A 86 -6.16 21.62 -29.34
N MET A 87 -6.14 22.20 -28.15
CA MET A 87 -6.50 21.48 -26.92
C MET A 87 -8.00 21.19 -26.82
N GLY A 88 -8.85 22.04 -27.37
CA GLY A 88 -10.28 21.77 -27.49
C GLY A 88 -10.57 20.56 -28.38
N ALA A 89 -9.75 20.33 -29.42
CA ALA A 89 -9.85 19.14 -30.26
C ALA A 89 -9.27 17.88 -29.60
N LEU A 90 -8.13 17.98 -28.91
CA LEU A 90 -7.46 16.84 -28.25
C LEU A 90 -8.13 16.39 -26.95
N ILE A 91 -8.84 17.29 -26.27
CA ILE A 91 -9.54 17.02 -25.01
C ILE A 91 -10.98 17.52 -25.15
N PRO A 92 -11.80 16.90 -26.02
CA PRO A 92 -13.23 17.22 -26.07
C PRO A 92 -13.92 16.97 -24.73
N VAL A 93 -15.13 17.47 -24.58
CA VAL A 93 -15.94 17.22 -23.39
C VAL A 93 -16.16 15.71 -23.21
N GLY A 94 -15.91 15.20 -22.00
CA GLY A 94 -16.03 13.77 -21.65
C GLY A 94 -14.78 12.93 -21.98
N SER A 95 -13.66 13.56 -22.35
CA SER A 95 -12.39 12.84 -22.60
C SER A 95 -11.86 12.16 -21.35
N LEU A 96 -11.96 12.80 -20.19
CA LEU A 96 -11.49 12.22 -18.93
C LEU A 96 -12.36 11.05 -18.49
N GLU A 97 -13.69 11.18 -18.65
CA GLU A 97 -14.63 10.09 -18.40
C GLU A 97 -14.33 8.89 -19.31
N LYS A 98 -14.17 9.13 -20.62
CA LYS A 98 -13.81 8.06 -21.57
C LYS A 98 -12.48 7.40 -21.24
N MET A 99 -11.47 8.18 -20.84
CA MET A 99 -10.16 7.65 -20.42
C MET A 99 -10.30 6.73 -19.20
N ILE A 100 -11.02 7.17 -18.17
CA ILE A 100 -11.25 6.39 -16.95
C ILE A 100 -12.10 5.15 -17.24
N ASP A 101 -13.14 5.27 -18.07
CA ASP A 101 -13.97 4.13 -18.48
C ASP A 101 -13.15 3.07 -19.23
N ASN A 102 -12.22 3.50 -20.10
CA ASN A 102 -11.35 2.56 -20.82
C ASN A 102 -10.29 1.91 -19.92
N MET A 103 -9.73 2.67 -18.98
CA MET A 103 -8.68 2.21 -18.07
C MET A 103 -9.23 1.33 -16.95
N TYR A 104 -10.37 1.74 -16.38
CA TYR A 104 -10.90 1.20 -15.14
C TYR A 104 -12.35 0.75 -15.26
N GLY A 105 -13.08 0.89 -16.37
CA GLY A 105 -14.49 0.51 -16.41
C GLY A 105 -14.76 -0.95 -15.97
N LYS A 106 -13.84 -1.87 -16.27
CA LYS A 106 -13.88 -3.24 -15.74
C LYS A 106 -13.32 -3.35 -14.31
N MET A 107 -12.20 -2.70 -14.03
CA MET A 107 -11.55 -2.72 -12.71
C MET A 107 -12.37 -2.03 -11.62
N LEU A 108 -12.87 -0.82 -11.87
CA LEU A 108 -13.79 -0.06 -11.03
C LEU A 108 -15.06 -0.86 -10.76
N LYS A 109 -15.59 -1.60 -11.74
CA LYS A 109 -16.73 -2.51 -11.50
C LYS A 109 -16.35 -3.66 -10.57
N THR A 110 -15.15 -4.24 -10.73
CA THR A 110 -14.63 -5.26 -9.82
C THR A 110 -14.43 -4.70 -8.40
N VAL A 111 -13.75 -3.56 -8.26
CA VAL A 111 -13.46 -2.91 -6.98
C VAL A 111 -14.74 -2.44 -6.29
N LEU A 112 -15.70 -1.83 -7.01
CA LEU A 112 -17.00 -1.49 -6.41
C LEU A 112 -17.82 -2.74 -6.07
N GLY A 113 -17.66 -3.84 -6.80
CA GLY A 113 -18.22 -5.13 -6.41
C GLY A 113 -17.63 -5.61 -5.08
N GLU A 114 -16.30 -5.51 -4.92
CA GLU A 114 -15.59 -5.89 -3.69
C GLU A 114 -15.94 -4.97 -2.49
N LEU A 115 -16.08 -3.67 -2.72
CA LEU A 115 -16.51 -2.68 -1.72
C LEU A 115 -18.02 -2.75 -1.42
N GLY A 116 -18.81 -3.28 -2.35
CA GLY A 116 -20.27 -3.49 -2.23
C GLY A 116 -20.69 -4.58 -1.22
N GLY A 117 -19.74 -5.07 -0.42
CA GLY A 117 -19.98 -6.08 0.62
C GLY A 117 -19.54 -7.50 0.23
N GLN A 118 -18.82 -7.66 -0.89
CA GLN A 118 -18.31 -8.95 -1.35
C GLN A 118 -16.87 -9.24 -0.97
N SER A 119 -16.10 -8.28 -0.44
CA SER A 119 -14.71 -8.56 -0.10
C SER A 119 -14.60 -9.58 1.03
N ASP A 120 -13.70 -10.55 0.85
CA ASP A 120 -13.32 -11.51 1.88
C ASP A 120 -12.84 -10.81 3.16
N LEU A 121 -12.34 -9.58 3.04
CA LEU A 121 -12.02 -8.71 4.16
C LEU A 121 -13.26 -8.29 4.96
N MET A 122 -14.32 -7.82 4.29
CA MET A 122 -15.54 -7.40 4.99
C MET A 122 -16.27 -8.58 5.61
N LEU A 123 -16.28 -9.73 4.93
CA LEU A 123 -16.80 -10.96 5.52
C LEU A 123 -15.94 -11.42 6.71
N SER A 124 -14.62 -11.30 6.62
CA SER A 124 -13.71 -11.60 7.73
C SER A 124 -13.98 -10.73 8.95
N ILE A 125 -14.08 -9.40 8.76
CA ILE A 125 -14.42 -8.46 9.83
C ILE A 125 -15.77 -8.81 10.49
N LYS A 126 -16.77 -9.22 9.70
CA LYS A 126 -18.12 -9.55 10.21
C LYS A 126 -18.22 -10.92 10.87
N THR A 127 -17.45 -11.90 10.41
CA THR A 127 -17.57 -13.30 10.83
C THR A 127 -16.45 -13.75 11.77
N GLY A 128 -15.35 -13.01 11.83
CA GLY A 128 -14.12 -13.40 12.52
C GLY A 128 -13.33 -14.51 11.79
N VAL A 129 -13.73 -14.92 10.59
CA VAL A 129 -13.03 -15.94 9.79
C VAL A 129 -11.95 -15.26 8.96
N GLU A 130 -10.75 -15.82 8.92
CA GLU A 130 -9.64 -15.26 8.12
C GLU A 130 -10.00 -15.15 6.62
N SER A 131 -9.65 -14.03 5.99
CA SER A 131 -9.98 -13.77 4.58
C SER A 131 -9.47 -14.86 3.64
N GLU A 132 -8.31 -15.47 3.91
CA GLU A 132 -7.77 -16.57 3.13
C GLU A 132 -8.65 -17.83 3.16
N GLN A 133 -9.36 -18.08 4.27
CA GLN A 133 -10.28 -19.21 4.37
C GLN A 133 -11.57 -18.93 3.61
N ILE A 134 -12.04 -17.68 3.62
CA ILE A 134 -13.21 -17.23 2.85
C ILE A 134 -12.91 -17.28 1.34
N ALA A 135 -11.70 -16.90 0.94
CA ALA A 135 -11.24 -16.95 -0.45
C ALA A 135 -11.25 -18.37 -1.04
N LYS A 136 -11.07 -19.42 -0.20
CA LYS A 136 -11.10 -20.84 -0.60
C LYS A 136 -12.51 -21.35 -0.93
N LEU A 137 -13.56 -20.64 -0.50
CA LEU A 137 -14.93 -21.01 -0.83
C LEU A 137 -15.19 -20.84 -2.33
N ASP A 138 -16.22 -21.51 -2.86
CA ASP A 138 -16.68 -21.22 -4.21
C ASP A 138 -17.48 -19.91 -4.25
N GLU A 139 -17.50 -19.24 -5.41
CA GLU A 139 -18.18 -17.97 -5.62
C GLU A 139 -19.70 -18.03 -5.30
N PRO A 140 -20.46 -19.06 -5.73
CA PRO A 140 -21.86 -19.22 -5.31
C PRO A 140 -22.06 -19.30 -3.79
N THR A 141 -21.18 -20.00 -3.07
CA THR A 141 -21.24 -20.10 -1.60
C THR A 141 -20.96 -18.75 -0.94
N ARG A 142 -19.92 -18.03 -1.37
CA ARG A 142 -19.67 -16.66 -0.87
C ARG A 142 -20.83 -15.71 -1.16
N ALA A 143 -21.42 -15.79 -2.35
CA ALA A 143 -22.57 -14.97 -2.71
C ALA A 143 -23.76 -15.21 -1.78
N LYS A 144 -24.05 -16.48 -1.43
CA LYS A 144 -25.10 -16.81 -0.45
C LYS A 144 -24.80 -16.29 0.94
N ILE A 145 -23.55 -16.38 1.40
CA ILE A 145 -23.13 -15.81 2.69
C ILE A 145 -23.33 -14.30 2.69
N ALA A 146 -22.93 -13.62 1.62
CA ALA A 146 -23.14 -12.18 1.47
C ALA A 146 -24.64 -11.80 1.47
N ASP A 147 -25.49 -12.58 0.79
CA ASP A 147 -26.94 -12.36 0.74
C ASP A 147 -27.61 -12.57 2.11
N ILE A 148 -27.05 -13.42 2.99
CA ILE A 148 -27.50 -13.54 4.39
C ILE A 148 -27.24 -12.24 5.15
N PHE A 149 -26.08 -11.61 4.94
CA PHE A 149 -25.72 -10.35 5.61
C PHE A 149 -26.39 -9.12 5.01
N ASP A 150 -26.70 -9.13 3.71
CA ASP A 150 -27.41 -8.05 3.04
C ASP A 150 -28.36 -8.60 1.95
N PRO A 151 -29.61 -8.94 2.31
CA PRO A 151 -30.61 -9.43 1.36
C PRO A 151 -30.94 -8.43 0.23
N HIS A 152 -30.71 -7.14 0.45
CA HIS A 152 -30.94 -6.05 -0.50
C HIS A 152 -29.65 -5.55 -1.15
N ARG A 153 -28.58 -6.34 -1.10
CA ARG A 153 -27.25 -5.97 -1.58
C ARG A 153 -27.25 -5.44 -3.01
N LYS A 154 -27.90 -6.14 -3.95
CA LYS A 154 -28.00 -5.69 -5.35
C LYS A 154 -28.67 -4.32 -5.48
N GLU A 155 -29.73 -4.09 -4.71
CA GLU A 155 -30.43 -2.80 -4.71
C GLU A 155 -29.55 -1.69 -4.14
N ARG A 156 -28.71 -2.00 -3.13
CA ARG A 156 -27.74 -1.07 -2.55
C ARG A 156 -26.60 -0.77 -3.52
N GLU A 157 -26.03 -1.78 -4.15
CA GLU A 157 -25.01 -1.64 -5.21
C GLU A 157 -25.53 -0.75 -6.34
N ASP A 158 -26.75 -1.02 -6.85
CA ASP A 158 -27.39 -0.22 -7.89
C ASP A 158 -27.63 1.22 -7.45
N GLN A 159 -28.05 1.43 -6.20
CA GLN A 159 -28.27 2.77 -5.64
C GLN A 159 -26.96 3.54 -5.50
N ILE A 160 -25.89 2.89 -5.02
CA ILE A 160 -24.55 3.49 -4.93
C ILE A 160 -24.09 3.92 -6.32
N MET A 161 -24.21 3.04 -7.32
CA MET A 161 -23.82 3.36 -8.70
C MET A 161 -24.65 4.50 -9.28
N ARG A 162 -25.95 4.56 -8.99
CA ARG A 162 -26.85 5.62 -9.43
C ARG A 162 -26.46 6.99 -8.88
N VAL A 163 -25.91 7.05 -7.67
CA VAL A 163 -25.49 8.30 -7.03
C VAL A 163 -24.05 8.66 -7.40
N LEU A 164 -23.13 7.70 -7.35
CA LEU A 164 -21.70 7.95 -7.47
C LEU A 164 -21.29 8.22 -8.93
N ARG A 165 -21.87 7.51 -9.91
CA ARG A 165 -21.48 7.69 -11.31
C ARG A 165 -21.69 9.12 -11.80
N PRO A 166 -22.87 9.76 -11.64
CA PRO A 166 -23.06 11.15 -12.05
C PRO A 166 -22.09 12.12 -11.35
N LEU A 167 -21.81 11.92 -10.06
CA LEU A 167 -20.87 12.76 -9.29
C LEU A 167 -19.44 12.64 -9.84
N ILE A 168 -19.00 11.43 -10.19
CA ILE A 168 -17.70 11.22 -10.83
C ILE A 168 -17.69 11.90 -12.20
N SER A 169 -18.70 11.68 -13.05
CA SER A 169 -18.77 12.31 -14.37
C SER A 169 -18.77 13.83 -14.29
N GLU A 170 -19.50 14.42 -13.34
CA GLU A 170 -19.51 15.87 -13.07
C GLU A 170 -18.13 16.38 -12.64
N ALA A 171 -17.51 15.72 -11.66
CA ALA A 171 -16.18 16.08 -11.19
C ALA A 171 -15.13 16.02 -12.31
N LEU A 172 -15.18 14.98 -13.16
CA LEU A 172 -14.29 14.86 -14.30
C LEU A 172 -14.52 15.97 -15.33
N ALA A 173 -15.78 16.28 -15.64
CA ALA A 173 -16.12 17.38 -16.54
C ALA A 173 -15.59 18.74 -16.01
N ASP A 174 -15.68 18.97 -14.70
CA ASP A 174 -15.16 20.18 -14.05
C ASP A 174 -13.64 20.29 -14.14
N MET A 175 -12.92 19.16 -14.15
CA MET A 175 -11.46 19.11 -14.31
C MET A 175 -10.99 19.35 -15.75
N GLU A 176 -11.80 19.01 -16.75
CA GLU A 176 -11.38 19.08 -18.16
C GLU A 176 -11.05 20.49 -18.61
N ARG A 177 -11.83 21.48 -18.18
CA ARG A 177 -11.62 22.88 -18.57
C ARG A 177 -10.29 23.46 -18.05
N PRO A 178 -9.99 23.45 -16.73
CA PRO A 178 -8.71 23.94 -16.23
C PRO A 178 -7.52 23.15 -16.80
N MET A 179 -7.67 21.84 -17.02
CA MET A 179 -6.66 21.02 -17.69
C MET A 179 -6.40 21.51 -19.12
N ARG A 180 -7.46 21.70 -19.94
CA ARG A 180 -7.36 22.28 -21.29
C ARG A 180 -6.67 23.64 -21.28
N ASP A 181 -7.06 24.53 -20.36
CA ASP A 181 -6.49 25.88 -20.27
C ASP A 181 -5.00 25.86 -19.89
N GLY A 182 -4.61 25.01 -18.94
CA GLY A 182 -3.22 24.80 -18.55
C GLY A 182 -2.37 24.26 -19.72
N MET A 183 -2.88 23.24 -20.41
CA MET A 183 -2.22 22.65 -21.58
C MET A 183 -2.15 23.61 -22.76
N ALA A 184 -3.20 24.41 -23.03
CA ALA A 184 -3.19 25.40 -24.09
C ALA A 184 -2.09 26.46 -23.86
N LYS A 185 -1.92 26.92 -22.62
CA LYS A 185 -0.81 27.83 -22.26
C LYS A 185 0.56 27.15 -22.46
N ALA A 186 0.70 25.87 -22.13
CA ALA A 186 1.93 25.12 -22.36
C ALA A 186 2.23 24.97 -23.86
N TYR A 187 1.23 24.59 -24.66
CA TYR A 187 1.34 24.45 -26.11
C TYR A 187 1.68 25.76 -26.79
N ALA A 188 1.05 26.87 -26.38
CA ALA A 188 1.36 28.19 -26.91
C ALA A 188 2.82 28.62 -26.61
N ARG A 189 3.43 28.16 -25.52
CA ARG A 189 4.86 28.43 -25.27
C ARG A 189 5.79 27.51 -26.06
N LYS A 190 5.36 26.28 -26.35
CA LYS A 190 6.20 25.25 -27.00
C LYS A 190 6.16 25.30 -28.52
N PHE A 191 5.02 25.61 -29.12
CA PHE A 191 4.82 25.60 -30.56
C PHE A 191 4.69 27.01 -31.12
N SER A 192 5.12 27.19 -32.36
CA SER A 192 4.94 28.44 -33.11
C SER A 192 3.53 28.52 -33.71
N THR A 193 3.12 29.74 -34.11
CA THR A 193 1.84 29.96 -34.78
C THR A 193 1.63 29.08 -36.02
N PRO A 194 2.59 28.94 -36.96
CA PRO A 194 2.43 28.01 -38.08
C PRO A 194 2.25 26.56 -37.66
N GLN A 195 3.01 26.08 -36.67
CA GLN A 195 2.90 24.70 -36.19
C GLN A 195 1.55 24.40 -35.56
N LEU A 196 1.01 25.33 -34.76
CA LEU A 196 -0.34 25.18 -34.19
C LEU A 196 -1.42 25.22 -35.28
N ALA A 197 -1.23 26.04 -36.32
CA ALA A 197 -2.13 26.05 -37.46
C ALA A 197 -2.11 24.71 -38.22
N ASP A 198 -0.92 24.16 -38.48
CA ASP A 198 -0.77 22.85 -39.12
C ASP A 198 -1.42 21.72 -38.29
N LEU A 199 -1.21 21.74 -36.97
CA LEU A 199 -1.87 20.80 -36.05
C LEU A 199 -3.40 20.93 -36.15
N ASN A 200 -3.92 22.15 -36.10
CA ASN A 200 -5.37 22.39 -36.21
C ASN A 200 -5.92 21.96 -37.58
N THR A 201 -5.18 22.16 -38.66
CA THR A 201 -5.56 21.66 -39.99
C THR A 201 -5.60 20.13 -40.01
N PHE A 202 -4.59 19.45 -39.45
CA PHE A 202 -4.60 17.99 -39.33
C PHE A 202 -5.79 17.50 -38.50
N LEU A 203 -6.00 18.06 -37.30
CA LEU A 203 -7.07 17.65 -36.38
C LEU A 203 -8.47 17.89 -36.97
N ALA A 204 -8.62 18.86 -37.88
CA ALA A 204 -9.87 19.10 -38.60
C ALA A 204 -10.18 18.05 -39.69
N THR A 205 -9.21 17.23 -40.10
CA THR A 205 -9.46 16.12 -41.05
C THR A 205 -10.28 15.00 -40.38
N PRO A 206 -10.94 14.11 -41.15
CA PRO A 206 -11.64 12.96 -40.57
C PRO A 206 -10.73 12.07 -39.71
N THR A 207 -9.52 11.78 -40.20
CA THR A 207 -8.51 11.00 -39.44
C THR A 207 -8.03 11.75 -38.21
N GLY A 208 -7.79 13.06 -38.33
CA GLY A 208 -7.36 13.90 -37.22
C GLY A 208 -8.40 13.98 -36.11
N ASN A 209 -9.69 14.08 -36.44
CA ASN A 209 -10.77 14.08 -35.45
C ASN A 209 -10.82 12.76 -34.67
N ILE A 210 -10.71 11.61 -35.37
CA ILE A 210 -10.65 10.29 -34.71
C ILE A 210 -9.44 10.24 -33.79
N TYR A 211 -8.25 10.59 -34.29
CA TYR A 211 -7.03 10.64 -33.50
C TYR A 211 -7.22 11.50 -32.24
N ALA A 212 -7.80 12.70 -32.38
CA ALA A 212 -8.02 13.60 -31.27
C ALA A 212 -8.98 13.02 -30.21
N SER A 213 -10.07 12.39 -30.63
CA SER A 213 -11.05 11.76 -29.73
C SER A 213 -10.54 10.51 -29.00
N GLU A 214 -9.47 9.89 -29.52
CA GLU A 214 -8.81 8.73 -28.90
C GLU A 214 -7.54 9.13 -28.14
N TRP A 215 -6.97 10.32 -28.40
CA TRP A 215 -5.65 10.72 -27.92
C TRP A 215 -5.46 10.54 -26.42
N MET A 216 -6.43 11.01 -25.63
CA MET A 216 -6.40 10.88 -24.16
C MET A 216 -6.61 9.42 -23.74
N ALA A 217 -7.61 8.74 -24.29
CA ALA A 217 -7.92 7.36 -23.94
C ALA A 217 -6.76 6.39 -24.25
N LEU A 218 -6.04 6.60 -25.35
CA LEU A 218 -4.88 5.78 -25.74
C LEU A 218 -3.73 5.83 -24.73
N GLN A 219 -3.60 6.91 -23.95
CA GLN A 219 -2.58 6.98 -22.89
C GLN A 219 -2.88 6.05 -21.72
N ALA A 220 -4.15 5.68 -21.57
CA ALA A 220 -4.64 4.78 -20.53
C ALA A 220 -5.08 3.43 -21.12
N ASP A 221 -4.58 3.10 -22.31
CA ASP A 221 -4.90 1.86 -23.00
C ASP A 221 -4.48 0.64 -22.16
N PRO A 222 -5.34 -0.39 -22.01
CA PRO A 222 -5.02 -1.56 -21.22
C PRO A 222 -3.75 -2.29 -21.67
N GLU A 223 -3.44 -2.33 -22.96
CA GLU A 223 -2.22 -2.97 -23.46
C GLU A 223 -0.97 -2.20 -23.02
N VAL A 224 -1.04 -0.86 -23.07
CA VAL A 224 0.02 0.02 -22.55
C VAL A 224 0.23 -0.22 -21.06
N MET A 225 -0.87 -0.25 -20.29
CA MET A 225 -0.80 -0.44 -18.84
C MET A 225 -0.26 -1.82 -18.45
N VAL A 226 -0.69 -2.89 -19.12
CA VAL A 226 -0.17 -4.24 -18.89
C VAL A 226 1.32 -4.32 -19.22
N ALA A 227 1.76 -3.68 -20.30
CA ALA A 227 3.18 -3.62 -20.66
C ALA A 227 4.01 -2.93 -19.57
N VAL A 228 3.52 -1.80 -19.04
CA VAL A 228 4.17 -1.09 -17.92
C VAL A 228 4.20 -1.95 -16.66
N MET A 229 3.09 -2.58 -16.28
CA MET A 229 3.03 -3.46 -15.10
C MET A 229 4.01 -4.63 -15.21
N LYS A 230 4.13 -5.24 -16.39
CA LYS A 230 5.12 -6.31 -16.65
C LYS A 230 6.56 -5.83 -16.57
N ALA A 231 6.81 -4.54 -16.75
CA ALA A 231 8.14 -3.94 -16.61
C ALA A 231 8.51 -3.63 -15.14
N LEU A 232 7.55 -3.67 -14.20
CA LEU A 232 7.81 -3.36 -12.78
C LEU A 232 8.65 -4.42 -12.05
N PRO A 233 8.39 -5.74 -12.13
CA PRO A 233 9.16 -6.73 -11.38
C PRO A 233 10.68 -6.66 -11.67
N PRO A 234 11.13 -6.57 -12.94
CA PRO A 234 12.56 -6.41 -13.23
C PRO A 234 13.18 -5.13 -12.62
N LEU A 235 12.41 -4.05 -12.54
CA LEU A 235 12.86 -2.81 -11.89
C LEU A 235 13.07 -3.03 -10.38
N ILE A 236 12.13 -3.71 -9.72
CA ILE A 236 12.23 -4.05 -8.29
C ILE A 236 13.44 -4.95 -8.05
N THR A 237 13.64 -5.98 -8.85
CA THR A 237 14.83 -6.85 -8.79
C THR A 237 16.11 -6.04 -8.90
N LYS A 238 16.18 -5.11 -9.86
CA LYS A 238 17.34 -4.23 -10.02
C LYS A 238 17.61 -3.37 -8.78
N PHE A 239 16.57 -2.89 -8.08
CA PHE A 239 16.74 -2.19 -6.81
C PHE A 239 17.25 -3.11 -5.70
N MET A 240 16.72 -4.34 -5.62
CA MET A 240 17.17 -5.34 -4.64
C MET A 240 18.64 -5.73 -4.86
N ASP A 241 19.05 -5.97 -6.11
CA ASP A 241 20.43 -6.31 -6.49
C ASP A 241 21.41 -5.18 -6.15
N ARG A 242 20.94 -3.93 -6.19
CA ARG A 242 21.72 -2.75 -5.80
C ARG A 242 21.69 -2.49 -4.29
N GLY A 243 20.85 -3.20 -3.54
CA GLY A 243 20.73 -3.10 -2.08
C GLY A 243 22.07 -3.13 -1.34
N PRO A 244 23.00 -4.07 -1.62
CA PRO A 244 24.30 -4.11 -0.95
C PRO A 244 25.18 -2.88 -1.21
N GLN A 245 25.12 -2.31 -2.42
CA GLN A 245 25.84 -1.09 -2.77
C GLN A 245 25.21 0.12 -2.09
N ILE A 246 23.87 0.21 -2.08
CA ILE A 246 23.13 1.26 -1.38
C ILE A 246 23.42 1.19 0.12
N GLU A 247 23.43 0.00 0.73
CA GLU A 247 23.80 -0.20 2.14
C GLU A 247 25.21 0.30 2.43
N LYS A 248 26.17 -0.04 1.57
CA LYS A 248 27.55 0.43 1.71
C LYS A 248 27.62 1.96 1.67
N ASP A 249 26.96 2.58 0.69
CA ASP A 249 26.96 4.04 0.52
C ASP A 249 26.22 4.73 1.69
N MET A 250 25.17 4.12 2.23
CA MET A 250 24.44 4.64 3.40
C MET A 250 25.20 4.47 4.71
N LYS A 251 26.05 3.44 4.85
CA LYS A 251 26.94 3.27 6.02
C LYS A 251 28.04 4.33 6.08
N GLU A 252 28.39 4.95 4.96
CA GLU A 252 29.34 6.07 4.92
C GLU A 252 28.72 7.38 5.42
N LEU A 253 27.38 7.47 5.45
CA LEU A 253 26.68 8.60 6.05
C LEU A 253 26.58 8.42 7.58
N PRO A 254 26.76 9.50 8.37
CA PRO A 254 26.45 9.46 9.78
C PRO A 254 25.00 9.02 9.99
N LYS A 255 24.73 8.19 11.00
CA LYS A 255 23.36 7.84 11.38
C LYS A 255 22.55 9.13 11.55
N GLU A 256 21.36 9.16 10.97
CA GLU A 256 20.42 10.24 11.22
C GLU A 256 20.19 10.37 12.71
N LYS A 257 20.33 11.59 13.23
CA LYS A 257 20.06 11.85 14.65
C LYS A 257 18.59 11.53 14.91
N GLN A 258 18.35 10.56 15.78
CA GLN A 258 17.02 10.31 16.33
C GLN A 258 16.71 11.35 17.39
N LEU A 259 15.44 11.61 17.69
CA LEU A 259 15.04 12.54 18.77
C LEU A 259 15.77 12.24 20.09
N ALA A 260 16.00 10.95 20.38
CA ALA A 260 16.81 10.45 21.50
C ALA A 260 18.23 11.02 21.59
N ASP A 261 18.84 11.35 20.44
CA ASP A 261 20.21 11.85 20.32
C ASP A 261 20.31 13.38 20.50
N PHE A 262 19.17 14.10 20.58
CA PHE A 262 19.16 15.55 20.74
C PHE A 262 19.40 15.93 22.21
N SER A 263 20.35 16.84 22.42
CA SER A 263 20.52 17.52 23.71
C SER A 263 19.31 18.42 24.01
N ASP A 264 19.09 18.75 25.29
CA ASP A 264 18.04 19.69 25.71
C ASP A 264 18.13 21.04 24.99
N LYS A 265 19.34 21.48 24.64
CA LYS A 265 19.59 22.72 23.90
C LYS A 265 19.19 22.59 22.43
N GLU A 266 19.46 21.45 21.81
CA GLU A 266 19.01 21.16 20.45
C GLU A 266 17.49 20.98 20.41
N LEU A 267 16.88 20.33 21.40
CA LEU A 267 15.42 20.25 21.55
C LEU A 267 14.77 21.62 21.77
N ALA A 268 15.34 22.49 22.59
CA ALA A 268 14.82 23.86 22.77
C ALA A 268 14.93 24.67 21.47
N SER A 269 15.98 24.46 20.68
CA SER A 269 16.15 25.07 19.38
C SER A 269 15.14 24.52 18.36
N LEU A 270 14.92 23.20 18.36
CA LEU A 270 13.94 22.51 17.53
C LEU A 270 12.51 22.92 17.89
N ALA A 271 12.17 22.98 19.17
CA ALA A 271 10.87 23.45 19.68
C ALA A 271 10.58 24.88 19.21
N LYS A 272 11.57 25.77 19.28
CA LYS A 272 11.45 27.15 18.78
C LYS A 272 11.23 27.21 17.26
N LEU A 273 11.90 26.36 16.49
CA LEU A 273 11.74 26.29 15.03
C LEU A 273 10.37 25.71 14.63
N MET A 274 9.93 24.67 15.34
CA MET A 274 8.64 24.00 15.11
C MET A 274 7.45 24.74 15.74
N LYS A 275 7.72 25.76 16.58
CA LYS A 275 6.72 26.53 17.34
C LYS A 275 5.87 25.64 18.26
N VAL A 276 6.49 24.62 18.84
CA VAL A 276 5.88 23.72 19.83
C VAL A 276 6.53 23.92 21.19
N ASP A 277 5.87 23.49 22.25
CA ASP A 277 6.46 23.49 23.57
C ASP A 277 7.63 22.49 23.64
N VAL A 278 8.74 22.89 24.28
CA VAL A 278 9.92 22.04 24.40
C VAL A 278 9.67 20.78 25.21
N GLN A 279 8.70 20.80 26.14
CA GLN A 279 8.33 19.64 26.93
C GLN A 279 7.73 18.53 26.07
N VAL A 280 6.91 18.87 25.06
CA VAL A 280 6.36 17.88 24.10
C VAL A 280 7.48 17.09 23.42
N LEU A 281 8.57 17.78 23.01
CA LEU A 281 9.71 17.12 22.37
C LEU A 281 10.58 16.33 23.36
N LYS A 282 10.62 16.74 24.63
CA LYS A 282 11.32 16.02 25.70
C LYS A 282 10.58 14.76 26.10
N ASP A 283 9.27 14.84 26.27
CA ASP A 283 8.41 13.71 26.58
C ASP A 283 8.51 12.64 25.50
N GLN A 284 8.46 13.05 24.22
CA GLN A 284 8.65 12.13 23.09
C GLN A 284 10.06 11.52 23.06
N ARG A 285 11.11 12.32 23.32
CA ARG A 285 12.49 11.82 23.41
C ARG A 285 12.63 10.78 24.51
N ASP A 286 12.07 11.05 25.68
CA ASP A 286 12.26 10.26 26.89
C ASP A 286 11.42 8.97 26.87
N MET A 287 10.24 9.02 26.23
CA MET A 287 9.47 7.82 25.88
C MET A 287 10.28 6.89 24.96
N TRP A 288 10.87 7.41 23.89
CA TRP A 288 11.65 6.62 22.92
C TRP A 288 12.97 6.10 23.48
N LYS A 289 13.59 6.83 24.43
CA LYS A 289 14.76 6.34 25.17
C LYS A 289 14.43 5.17 26.08
N THR A 290 13.26 5.19 26.70
CA THR A 290 12.81 4.15 27.63
C THR A 290 12.50 2.87 26.85
N GLU A 291 11.73 2.95 25.76
CA GLU A 291 11.44 1.81 24.88
C GLU A 291 12.71 1.20 24.27
N ALA A 292 13.69 2.04 23.87
CA ALA A 292 14.97 1.55 23.34
C ALA A 292 15.83 0.84 24.41
N MET A 293 15.77 1.28 25.67
CA MET A 293 16.45 0.59 26.79
C MET A 293 15.76 -0.73 27.14
N GLU A 294 14.43 -0.77 27.23
CA GLU A 294 13.66 -1.99 27.51
C GLU A 294 13.83 -3.04 26.41
N ALA A 295 13.89 -2.64 25.14
CA ALA A 295 14.18 -3.54 24.03
C ALA A 295 15.59 -4.14 24.09
N THR A 296 16.55 -3.41 24.66
CA THR A 296 17.94 -3.87 24.82
C THR A 296 18.08 -4.83 26.01
N GLU A 297 17.42 -4.52 27.13
CA GLU A 297 17.38 -5.41 28.31
C GLU A 297 16.58 -6.70 28.06
N ALA A 298 15.49 -6.63 27.28
CA ALA A 298 14.74 -7.81 26.85
C ALA A 298 15.58 -8.72 25.94
N ALA A 299 16.41 -8.15 25.06
CA ALA A 299 17.31 -8.93 24.21
C ALA A 299 18.41 -9.65 25.01
N ASP A 300 18.97 -9.00 26.04
CA ASP A 300 19.95 -9.61 26.93
C ASP A 300 19.33 -10.66 27.87
N ALA A 301 18.09 -10.46 28.33
CA ALA A 301 17.36 -11.44 29.13
C ALA A 301 16.99 -12.71 28.32
N VAL A 302 16.64 -12.55 27.04
CA VAL A 302 16.37 -13.69 26.13
C VAL A 302 17.67 -14.47 25.86
N ALA A 303 18.80 -13.79 25.70
CA ALA A 303 20.12 -14.44 25.55
C ALA A 303 20.53 -15.21 26.82
N ALA A 304 20.25 -14.68 28.01
CA ALA A 304 20.53 -15.37 29.28
C ALA A 304 19.60 -16.58 29.53
N SER A 305 18.34 -16.52 29.07
CA SER A 305 17.38 -17.63 29.19
C SER A 305 17.60 -18.77 28.17
N ALA A 306 18.31 -18.50 27.08
CA ALA A 306 18.64 -19.49 26.05
C ALA A 306 19.76 -20.46 26.48
N ASP A 307 20.61 -20.08 27.44
CA ASP A 307 21.64 -20.95 28.00
C ASP A 307 21.08 -21.95 29.05
N ASP A 308 19.96 -21.64 29.70
CA ASP A 308 19.41 -22.45 30.82
C ASP A 308 18.40 -23.52 30.35
N TYR A 309 17.84 -23.40 29.14
CA TYR A 309 16.91 -24.38 28.55
C TYR A 309 17.58 -25.41 27.62
N ALA A 310 18.91 -25.39 27.49
CA ALA A 310 19.67 -26.32 26.64
C ALA A 310 20.09 -27.63 27.35
N VAL A 311 19.50 -27.99 28.49
CA VAL A 311 19.84 -29.21 29.25
C VAL A 311 18.60 -30.03 29.62
N ASP A 312 17.80 -30.45 28.64
CA ASP A 312 17.17 -31.79 28.61
C ASP A 312 16.23 -31.92 27.40
N ALA A 313 16.74 -32.43 26.27
CA ALA A 313 16.00 -33.24 25.31
C ALA A 313 16.87 -33.58 24.09
N ASN A 314 17.57 -34.72 24.19
CA ASN A 314 17.97 -35.62 23.11
C ASN A 314 18.56 -35.00 21.82
N THR A 315 19.88 -34.75 21.85
CA THR A 315 20.66 -34.04 20.81
C THR A 315 20.95 -34.82 19.53
N ASP A 316 20.60 -36.11 19.42
CA ASP A 316 21.01 -36.91 18.26
C ASP A 316 20.07 -36.77 17.04
N TYR A 317 18.77 -36.52 17.24
CA TYR A 317 17.83 -36.37 16.11
C TYR A 317 17.88 -34.97 15.45
N ALA A 318 18.13 -33.92 16.24
CA ALA A 318 18.19 -32.55 15.72
C ALA A 318 19.46 -32.30 14.90
N ALA A 319 20.59 -32.88 15.30
CA ALA A 319 21.85 -32.75 14.57
C ALA A 319 21.80 -33.47 13.22
N GLU A 320 21.18 -34.65 13.15
CA GLU A 320 20.98 -35.39 11.89
C GLU A 320 19.99 -34.67 10.96
N ALA A 321 18.89 -34.12 11.50
CA ALA A 321 17.92 -33.36 10.71
C ALA A 321 18.50 -32.05 10.14
N ILE A 322 19.33 -31.35 10.92
CA ILE A 322 20.02 -30.13 10.48
C ILE A 322 21.12 -30.46 9.46
N ALA A 323 21.85 -31.57 9.64
CA ALA A 323 22.83 -32.03 8.67
C ALA A 323 22.19 -32.47 7.35
N ALA A 324 21.02 -33.14 7.40
CA ALA A 324 20.25 -33.52 6.23
C ALA A 324 19.66 -32.30 5.51
N ALA A 325 19.14 -31.32 6.25
CA ALA A 325 18.63 -30.06 5.69
C ALA A 325 19.75 -29.24 5.04
N LYS A 326 20.94 -29.20 5.65
CA LYS A 326 22.10 -28.49 5.12
C LYS A 326 22.70 -29.19 3.90
N ALA A 327 22.71 -30.53 3.89
CA ALA A 327 23.11 -31.30 2.71
C ALA A 327 22.11 -31.14 1.54
N ALA A 328 20.81 -31.00 1.83
CA ALA A 328 19.79 -30.69 0.83
C ALA A 328 19.92 -29.24 0.30
N GLU A 329 20.26 -28.29 1.16
CA GLU A 329 20.48 -26.88 0.79
C GLU A 329 21.78 -26.70 -0.01
N ASP A 330 22.86 -27.39 0.34
CA ASP A 330 24.13 -27.40 -0.41
C ASP A 330 24.01 -28.14 -1.76
N ALA A 331 23.07 -29.10 -1.89
CA ALA A 331 22.75 -29.78 -3.15
C ALA A 331 21.79 -28.98 -4.04
N ALA A 332 20.98 -28.08 -3.48
CA ALA A 332 19.98 -27.29 -4.18
C ALA A 332 20.46 -25.86 -4.47
N GLY A 333 21.63 -25.73 -5.11
CA GLY A 333 22.06 -24.46 -5.69
C GLY A 333 20.94 -23.91 -6.60
N ALA A 334 20.36 -22.76 -6.24
CA ALA A 334 19.09 -22.25 -6.75
C ALA A 334 19.09 -21.80 -8.23
N ASP A 335 20.06 -22.24 -9.03
CA ASP A 335 20.12 -22.08 -10.49
C ASP A 335 20.83 -23.30 -11.15
N ASP A 336 20.67 -24.52 -10.61
CA ASP A 336 21.12 -25.74 -11.28
C ASP A 336 20.04 -26.27 -12.23
N PRO A 337 20.29 -26.40 -13.55
CA PRO A 337 19.35 -27.00 -14.51
C PRO A 337 18.93 -28.44 -14.17
N ALA A 338 19.58 -29.11 -13.20
CA ALA A 338 19.14 -30.39 -12.63
C ALA A 338 17.83 -30.30 -11.81
N TYR A 339 17.44 -29.12 -11.31
CA TYR A 339 16.21 -28.91 -10.54
C TYR A 339 15.01 -28.44 -11.38
N ASP A 340 15.10 -28.57 -12.70
CA ASP A 340 13.95 -28.44 -13.60
C ASP A 340 13.11 -29.72 -13.56
N ARG A 341 12.01 -29.67 -12.80
CA ARG A 341 11.05 -30.78 -12.64
C ARG A 341 10.45 -31.27 -13.98
N SER A 342 10.59 -30.50 -15.08
CA SER A 342 10.14 -30.92 -16.41
C SER A 342 11.01 -32.03 -17.04
N ASN A 343 12.21 -32.27 -16.52
CA ASN A 343 13.14 -33.30 -17.02
C ASN A 343 13.24 -34.53 -16.11
N TRP A 344 12.42 -34.62 -15.06
CA TRP A 344 12.49 -35.70 -14.07
C TRP A 344 11.67 -36.92 -14.49
N SER A 345 12.06 -38.11 -14.02
CA SER A 345 11.29 -39.32 -14.24
C SER A 345 10.02 -39.32 -13.38
N ASP A 346 8.95 -39.98 -13.84
CA ASP A 346 7.70 -40.10 -13.08
C ASP A 346 7.89 -40.73 -11.68
N ALA A 347 8.92 -41.56 -11.51
CA ALA A 347 9.26 -42.17 -10.23
C ALA A 347 9.89 -41.16 -9.26
N ASP A 348 10.71 -40.24 -9.77
CA ASP A 348 11.37 -39.21 -8.96
C ASP A 348 10.41 -38.09 -8.60
N LEU A 349 9.52 -37.71 -9.53
CA LEU A 349 8.43 -36.77 -9.25
C LEU A 349 7.53 -37.28 -8.12
N LYS A 350 7.09 -38.55 -8.18
CA LYS A 350 6.29 -39.16 -7.11
C LYS A 350 7.02 -39.23 -5.78
N ARG A 351 8.33 -39.44 -5.79
CA ARG A 351 9.12 -39.48 -4.55
C ARG A 351 9.22 -38.10 -3.91
N VAL A 352 9.37 -37.05 -4.71
CA VAL A 352 9.42 -35.67 -4.19
C VAL A 352 8.04 -35.20 -3.74
N GLU A 353 6.98 -35.50 -4.48
CA GLU A 353 5.60 -35.22 -4.03
C GLU A 353 5.28 -35.89 -2.69
N ALA A 354 5.70 -37.15 -2.49
CA ALA A 354 5.51 -37.84 -1.21
C ALA A 354 6.33 -37.23 -0.06
N LEU A 355 7.50 -36.64 -0.36
CA LEU A 355 8.32 -35.95 0.63
C LEU A 355 7.76 -34.56 0.97
N ASP A 356 7.25 -33.84 -0.03
CA ASP A 356 6.57 -32.55 0.15
C ASP A 356 5.31 -32.76 1.01
N GLU A 357 4.50 -33.79 0.72
CA GLU A 357 3.30 -34.14 1.50
C GLU A 357 3.63 -34.58 2.94
N ALA A 358 4.74 -35.30 3.14
CA ALA A 358 5.22 -35.66 4.47
C ALA A 358 5.72 -34.45 5.26
N ALA A 359 6.37 -33.48 4.60
CA ALA A 359 6.82 -32.24 5.20
C ALA A 359 5.63 -31.36 5.62
N ASP A 360 4.63 -31.21 4.75
CA ASP A 360 3.41 -30.47 5.06
C ASP A 360 2.64 -31.09 6.23
N SER A 361 2.55 -32.42 6.26
CA SER A 361 1.94 -33.15 7.37
C SER A 361 2.69 -32.94 8.69
N ALA A 362 4.02 -32.87 8.66
CA ALA A 362 4.84 -32.62 9.84
C ALA A 362 4.67 -31.17 10.37
N VAL A 363 4.54 -30.19 9.47
CA VAL A 363 4.29 -28.78 9.82
C VAL A 363 2.89 -28.61 10.42
N ALA A 364 1.89 -29.30 9.88
CA ALA A 364 0.54 -29.32 10.44
C ALA A 364 0.54 -29.92 11.86
N ALA A 365 1.17 -31.08 12.06
CA ALA A 365 1.27 -31.72 13.37
C ALA A 365 2.01 -30.85 14.41
N ALA A 366 3.06 -30.14 14.01
CA ALA A 366 3.77 -29.19 14.87
C ALA A 366 2.90 -27.99 15.27
N SER A 367 2.05 -27.52 14.36
CA SER A 367 1.09 -26.43 14.62
C SER A 367 0.00 -26.88 15.58
N ASP A 368 -0.55 -28.08 15.39
CA ASP A 368 -1.56 -28.67 16.29
C ASP A 368 -1.00 -28.86 17.71
N ALA A 369 0.21 -29.40 17.84
CA ALA A 369 0.88 -29.55 19.12
C ALA A 369 1.11 -28.20 19.83
N LYS A 370 1.40 -27.13 19.06
CA LYS A 370 1.52 -25.77 19.59
C LYS A 370 0.18 -25.23 20.11
N PHE A 371 -0.92 -25.48 19.40
CA PHE A 371 -2.25 -25.07 19.85
C PHE A 371 -2.69 -25.83 21.12
N GLU A 372 -2.41 -27.13 21.18
CA GLU A 372 -2.72 -27.95 22.35
C GLU A 372 -1.90 -27.51 23.59
N ALA A 373 -0.64 -27.11 23.40
CA ALA A 373 0.19 -26.54 24.46
C ALA A 373 -0.36 -25.19 24.98
N ILE A 374 -0.87 -24.34 24.09
CA ILE A 374 -1.51 -23.05 24.45
C ILE A 374 -2.82 -23.29 25.22
N GLU A 375 -3.64 -24.26 24.81
CA GLU A 375 -4.89 -24.59 25.48
C GLU A 375 -4.65 -25.17 26.89
N ASN A 376 -3.64 -26.04 27.02
CA ASN A 376 -3.23 -26.58 28.32
C ASN A 376 -2.63 -25.52 29.25
N ALA A 377 -1.95 -24.50 28.71
CA ALA A 377 -1.49 -23.35 29.48
C ALA A 377 -2.67 -22.50 30.01
N ARG A 378 -3.71 -22.29 29.19
CA ARG A 378 -4.93 -21.57 29.60
C ARG A 378 -5.72 -22.29 30.70
N ARG A 379 -5.76 -23.62 30.70
CA ARG A 379 -6.42 -24.42 31.76
C ARG A 379 -5.71 -24.38 33.13
N LYS A 380 -4.46 -23.91 33.19
CA LYS A 380 -3.65 -23.89 34.43
C LYS A 380 -3.63 -22.51 35.13
N LEU A 381 -4.32 -21.51 34.61
CA LEU A 381 -4.50 -20.22 35.30
C LEU A 381 -5.71 -20.32 36.25
N PRO A 382 -5.56 -19.98 37.55
CA PRO A 382 -6.69 -19.90 38.47
C PRO A 382 -7.53 -18.64 38.19
N ASP A 383 -8.85 -18.74 38.35
CA ASP A 383 -9.84 -17.66 38.13
C ASP A 383 -9.53 -16.36 38.88
#